data_AF-A0A5M9R9H8-F1
#
_entry.id   AF-A0A5M9R9H8-F1
#
_cell.length_a   1.000
_cell.length_b   1.000
_cell.length_c   1.000
_cell.angle_alpha   90.00
_cell.angle_beta   90.00
_cell.angle_gamma   90.00
#
_symmetry.space_group_name_H-M   'P 1'
#
loop_
_entity.id
_entity.type
_entity.pdbx_description
1 polymer ?
#
loop_
_entity_poly.entity_id
_entity_poly.type
_entity_poly.pdbx_seq_one_letter_code
_entity_poly.pdbx_strand_id
1 'polypeptide(L)'
;MADILPAEPQEVMIEQGTALLLSVPDKTPEDVLGALSGIFKQHKPVRRAFWVMAQEKEDKSADGQVLLIALEFSEESGIDAIISDAAEAAMAHLGDGEHIDFCLLNPDENDGLTHFLTQHTSAFYQRRLGGWLRNAIPVTETQ
;
A
#
# COMPACT_ATOMS: atom_id res chain seq x y z
N MET A 1 -28.74 -12.17 25.88
CA MET A 1 -27.57 -11.29 25.80
C MET A 1 -26.54 -12.11 25.06
N ALA A 2 -26.28 -11.80 23.79
CA ALA A 2 -25.32 -12.55 22.99
C ALA A 2 -23.93 -12.01 23.33
N ASP A 3 -23.09 -12.86 23.93
CA ASP A 3 -21.65 -12.64 24.00
C ASP A 3 -21.13 -12.65 22.57
N ILE A 4 -20.77 -11.47 22.06
CA ILE A 4 -19.96 -11.35 20.85
C ILE A 4 -18.53 -11.47 21.36
N LEU A 5 -17.99 -12.68 21.35
CA LEU A 5 -16.55 -12.89 21.49
C LEU A 5 -15.86 -12.11 20.35
N PRO A 6 -14.79 -11.35 20.62
CA PRO A 6 -13.99 -10.78 19.53
C PRO A 6 -13.49 -11.94 18.66
N ALA A 7 -13.67 -11.82 17.35
CA ALA A 7 -13.15 -12.80 16.39
C ALA A 7 -11.66 -12.99 16.65
N GLU A 8 -11.22 -14.24 16.83
CA GLU A 8 -9.81 -14.54 17.01
C GLU A 8 -9.03 -14.06 15.77
N PRO A 9 -7.83 -13.46 15.93
CA PRO A 9 -7.02 -13.02 14.81
C PRO A 9 -6.80 -14.17 13.83
N GLN A 10 -7.21 -14.00 12.57
CA GLN A 10 -7.01 -15.01 11.54
C GLN A 10 -5.64 -14.76 10.88
N GLU A 11 -4.69 -15.65 11.15
CA GLU A 11 -3.41 -15.67 10.45
C GLU A 11 -3.57 -16.45 9.14
N VAL A 12 -3.30 -15.80 8.00
CA VAL A 12 -3.32 -16.43 6.68
C VAL A 12 -1.88 -16.55 6.20
N MET A 13 -1.37 -17.79 6.13
CA MET A 13 -0.04 -18.08 5.62
C MET A 13 -0.16 -18.51 4.15
N ILE A 14 0.43 -17.72 3.25
CA ILE A 14 0.49 -18.04 1.82
C ILE A 14 1.74 -18.89 1.57
N GLU A 15 1.57 -20.07 0.96
CA GLU A 15 2.70 -20.98 0.68
C GLU A 15 3.70 -20.36 -0.31
N GLN A 16 5.00 -20.58 -0.06
CA GLN A 16 6.07 -20.06 -0.91
C GLN A 16 6.00 -20.72 -2.31
N GLY A 17 5.85 -19.90 -3.36
CA GLY A 17 5.75 -20.35 -4.75
C GLY A 17 4.34 -20.26 -5.35
N THR A 18 3.34 -19.90 -4.54
CA THR A 18 1.98 -19.63 -5.04
C THR A 18 1.93 -18.37 -5.89
N ALA A 19 1.24 -18.45 -7.02
CA ALA A 19 1.05 -17.30 -7.91
C ALA A 19 -0.04 -16.37 -7.34
N LEU A 20 0.32 -15.11 -7.09
CA LEU A 20 -0.63 -14.08 -6.70
C LEU A 20 -1.16 -13.34 -7.93
N LEU A 21 -2.46 -13.04 -7.91
CA LEU A 21 -3.10 -12.10 -8.81
C LEU A 21 -3.14 -10.74 -8.13
N LEU A 22 -2.55 -9.74 -8.79
CA LEU A 22 -2.55 -8.35 -8.33
C LEU A 22 -3.61 -7.56 -9.09
N SER A 23 -4.31 -6.69 -8.37
CA SER A 23 -5.34 -5.83 -8.94
C SER A 23 -5.45 -4.49 -8.21
N VAL A 24 -6.03 -3.50 -8.88
CA VAL A 24 -6.42 -2.25 -8.23
C VAL A 24 -7.76 -2.49 -7.54
N PRO A 25 -7.89 -2.25 -6.22
CA PRO A 25 -9.14 -2.47 -5.51
C PRO A 25 -10.25 -1.57 -6.04
N ASP A 26 -11.47 -2.12 -6.21
CA ASP A 26 -12.63 -1.37 -6.72
C ASP A 26 -13.06 -0.24 -5.77
N LYS A 27 -12.84 -0.43 -4.47
CA LYS A 27 -13.13 0.55 -3.42
C LYS A 27 -11.85 1.24 -2.98
N THR A 28 -11.88 2.58 -2.98
CA THR A 28 -10.80 3.42 -2.47
C THR A 28 -11.20 3.96 -1.10
N PRO A 29 -10.57 3.52 0.00
CA PRO A 29 -10.91 3.98 1.35
C PRO A 29 -10.26 5.35 1.62
N GLU A 30 -10.95 6.44 1.26
CA GLU A 30 -10.40 7.81 1.33
C GLU A 30 -9.88 8.17 2.73
N ASP A 31 -10.57 7.77 3.79
CA ASP A 31 -10.16 8.05 5.18
C ASP A 31 -8.85 7.35 5.55
N VAL A 32 -8.73 6.05 5.22
CA VAL A 32 -7.50 5.26 5.46
C VAL A 32 -6.34 5.83 4.65
N LEU A 33 -6.52 6.04 3.34
CA LEU A 33 -5.46 6.58 2.48
C LEU A 33 -5.07 8.01 2.86
N GLY A 34 -6.03 8.80 3.37
CA GLY A 34 -5.82 10.13 3.91
C GLY A 34 -4.95 10.11 5.18
N ALA A 35 -5.27 9.23 6.13
CA ALA A 35 -4.51 9.03 7.36
C ALA A 35 -3.07 8.59 7.07
N LEU A 36 -2.91 7.56 6.22
CA LEU A 36 -1.61 7.07 5.76
C LEU A 36 -0.79 8.17 5.06
N SER A 37 -1.42 8.92 4.15
CA SER A 37 -0.78 10.06 3.50
C SER A 37 -0.34 11.13 4.51
N GLY A 38 -1.07 11.31 5.62
CA GLY A 38 -0.72 12.19 6.72
C GLY A 38 0.55 11.76 7.44
N ILE A 39 0.70 10.47 7.72
CA ILE A 39 1.93 9.87 8.26
C ILE A 39 3.07 10.03 7.28
N PHE A 40 2.91 9.58 6.02
CA PHE A 40 4.01 9.57 5.05
C PHE A 40 4.58 10.97 4.74
N LYS A 41 3.78 12.03 4.84
CA LYS A 41 4.26 13.42 4.71
C LYS A 41 5.27 13.82 5.80
N GLN A 42 5.18 13.23 6.98
CA GLN A 42 6.06 13.51 8.12
C GLN A 42 7.38 12.74 8.01
N HIS A 43 7.40 11.62 7.28
CA HIS A 43 8.57 10.78 7.10
C HIS A 43 9.19 10.97 5.71
N LYS A 44 10.25 11.77 5.64
CA LYS A 44 11.02 12.00 4.41
C LYS A 44 11.39 10.72 3.65
N PRO A 45 11.77 9.60 4.30
CA PRO A 45 12.14 8.39 3.58
C PRO A 45 11.06 7.84 2.63
N VAL A 46 9.77 8.06 2.91
CA VAL A 46 8.69 7.53 2.06
C VAL A 46 8.63 8.29 0.74
N ARG A 47 8.86 7.59 -0.37
CA ARG A 47 8.84 8.16 -1.74
C ARG A 47 7.49 7.98 -2.40
N ARG A 48 6.96 6.75 -2.39
CA ARG A 48 5.69 6.39 -3.01
C ARG A 48 4.95 5.37 -2.14
N ALA A 49 3.63 5.45 -2.15
CA ALA A 49 2.77 4.42 -1.57
C ALA A 49 1.65 4.06 -2.55
N PHE A 50 1.34 2.77 -2.64
CA PHE A 50 0.35 2.23 -3.57
C PHE A 50 -0.69 1.42 -2.80
N TRP A 51 -1.92 1.41 -3.32
CA TRP A 51 -3.05 0.64 -2.80
C TRP A 51 -3.34 -0.49 -3.77
N VAL A 52 -3.12 -1.73 -3.34
CA VAL A 52 -3.21 -2.92 -4.18
C VAL A 52 -3.96 -4.03 -3.46
N MET A 53 -4.70 -4.84 -4.20
CA MET A 53 -5.24 -6.10 -3.72
C MET A 53 -4.44 -7.25 -4.31
N ALA A 54 -4.06 -8.19 -3.45
CA ALA A 54 -3.50 -9.47 -3.82
C ALA A 54 -4.50 -10.57 -3.48
N GLN A 55 -4.56 -11.60 -4.31
CA GLN A 55 -5.31 -12.82 -4.03
C GLN A 55 -4.54 -14.00 -4.62
N GLU A 56 -4.62 -15.17 -4.02
CA GLU A 56 -4.07 -16.37 -4.66
C GLU A 56 -4.79 -16.64 -5.99
N LYS A 57 -4.06 -17.12 -6.98
CA LYS A 57 -4.67 -17.38 -8.30
C LYS A 57 -5.71 -18.50 -8.27
N GLU A 58 -5.51 -19.48 -7.39
CA GLU A 58 -6.37 -20.67 -7.26
C GLU A 58 -7.52 -20.45 -6.27
N ASP A 59 -7.35 -19.56 -5.29
CA ASP A 59 -8.42 -19.14 -4.39
C ASP A 59 -9.19 -17.95 -4.96
N LYS A 60 -10.51 -18.13 -5.11
CA LYS A 60 -11.43 -17.08 -5.59
C LYS A 60 -12.45 -16.67 -4.52
N SER A 61 -12.23 -17.11 -3.29
CA SER A 61 -13.03 -16.67 -2.15
C SER A 61 -12.73 -15.20 -1.86
N ALA A 62 -13.72 -14.49 -1.31
CA ALA A 62 -13.50 -13.12 -0.84
C ALA A 62 -12.55 -13.08 0.37
N ASP A 63 -12.49 -14.16 1.13
CA ASP A 63 -11.68 -14.29 2.34
C ASP A 63 -10.17 -14.46 2.04
N GLY A 64 -9.83 -14.91 0.82
CA GLY A 64 -8.44 -15.03 0.34
C GLY A 64 -7.86 -13.74 -0.25
N GLN A 65 -8.60 -12.62 -0.20
CA GLN A 65 -8.14 -11.33 -0.69
C GLN A 65 -7.42 -10.55 0.41
N VAL A 66 -6.21 -10.08 0.11
CA VAL A 66 -5.40 -9.26 1.01
C VAL A 66 -5.22 -7.87 0.41
N LEU A 67 -5.52 -6.85 1.21
CA LEU A 67 -5.28 -5.46 0.87
C LEU A 67 -3.86 -5.07 1.31
N LEU A 68 -3.09 -4.49 0.39
CA LEU A 68 -1.68 -4.18 0.57
C LEU A 68 -1.41 -2.69 0.38
N ILE A 69 -0.59 -2.14 1.27
CA ILE A 69 0.10 -0.86 1.12
C ILE A 69 1.55 -1.15 0.73
N ALA A 70 1.85 -1.00 -0.56
CA ALA A 70 3.22 -1.13 -1.05
C ALA A 70 3.97 0.20 -0.87
N LEU A 71 5.11 0.19 -0.18
CA LEU A 71 5.89 1.37 0.16
C LEU A 71 7.26 1.35 -0.49
N GLU A 72 7.57 2.41 -1.24
CA GLU A 72 8.95 2.68 -1.67
C GLU A 72 9.60 3.67 -0.71
N PHE A 73 10.77 3.30 -0.21
CA PHE A 73 11.61 4.14 0.63
C PHE A 73 12.86 4.63 -0.11
N SER A 74 13.40 5.78 0.31
CA SER A 74 14.69 6.27 -0.18
C SER A 74 15.89 5.68 0.55
N GLU A 75 15.68 5.13 1.74
CA GLU A 75 16.70 4.56 2.62
C GLU A 75 16.05 3.57 3.58
N GLU A 76 16.80 2.58 4.07
CA GLU A 76 16.28 1.48 4.89
C GLU A 76 16.07 1.86 6.36
N SER A 77 16.71 2.92 6.82
CA SER A 77 16.68 3.29 8.24
C SER A 77 15.29 3.78 8.67
N GLY A 78 14.76 3.19 9.75
CA GLY A 78 13.50 3.62 10.35
C GLY A 78 12.24 3.12 9.66
N ILE A 79 12.34 2.19 8.69
CA ILE A 79 11.18 1.60 8.00
C ILE A 79 10.18 1.02 9.00
N ASP A 80 10.62 0.19 9.95
CA ASP A 80 9.72 -0.48 10.90
C ASP A 80 8.91 0.50 11.76
N ALA A 81 9.54 1.59 12.19
CA ALA A 81 8.85 2.64 12.96
C ALA A 81 7.80 3.35 12.09
N ILE A 82 8.13 3.63 10.82
CA ILE A 82 7.20 4.27 9.88
C ILE A 82 6.02 3.34 9.57
N ILE A 83 6.26 2.04 9.40
CA ILE A 83 5.21 1.04 9.19
C ILE A 83 4.33 0.95 10.44
N SER A 84 4.91 0.93 11.64
CA SER A 84 4.16 0.92 12.90
C SER A 84 3.25 2.15 13.03
N ASP A 85 3.78 3.35 12.80
CA ASP A 85 3.01 4.60 12.86
C ASP A 85 1.88 4.63 11.80
N ALA A 86 2.18 4.10 10.61
CA ALA A 86 1.20 3.99 9.52
C ALA A 86 0.09 2.98 9.84
N ALA A 87 0.45 1.83 10.42
CA ALA A 87 -0.50 0.82 10.86
C ALA A 87 -1.42 1.36 11.95
N GLU A 88 -0.88 2.05 12.96
CA GLU A 88 -1.66 2.70 14.01
C GLU A 88 -2.63 3.74 13.43
N ALA A 89 -2.16 4.57 12.50
CA ALA A 89 -3.01 5.55 11.84
C ALA A 89 -4.13 4.90 11.00
N ALA A 90 -3.85 3.82 10.29
CA ALA A 90 -4.84 3.12 9.48
C ALA A 90 -5.90 2.42 10.35
N MET A 91 -5.49 1.76 11.45
CA MET A 91 -6.40 1.05 12.35
C MET A 91 -7.51 1.94 12.92
N ALA A 92 -7.26 3.25 13.09
CA ALA A 92 -8.29 4.19 13.52
C ALA A 92 -9.45 4.37 12.53
N HIS A 93 -9.27 3.93 11.28
CA HIS A 93 -10.22 4.11 10.18
C HIS A 93 -10.73 2.80 9.55
N LEU A 94 -10.12 1.65 9.89
CA LEU A 94 -10.57 0.35 9.41
C LEU A 94 -11.83 -0.10 10.16
N GLY A 95 -12.78 -0.68 9.43
CA GLY A 95 -13.96 -1.31 10.01
C GLY A 95 -13.63 -2.65 10.68
N ASP A 96 -14.60 -3.18 11.44
CA ASP A 96 -14.48 -4.51 12.05
C ASP A 96 -14.24 -5.58 10.98
N GLY A 97 -13.12 -6.31 11.10
CA GLY A 97 -12.71 -7.37 10.16
C GLY A 97 -11.95 -6.88 8.92
N GLU A 98 -11.85 -5.56 8.71
CA GLU A 98 -10.98 -5.01 7.68
C GLU A 98 -9.53 -5.02 8.15
N HIS A 99 -8.62 -5.43 7.26
CA HIS A 99 -7.20 -5.46 7.53
C HIS A 99 -6.44 -5.01 6.29
N ILE A 100 -5.28 -4.42 6.53
CA ILE A 100 -4.31 -4.07 5.50
C ILE A 100 -2.96 -4.60 5.95
N ASP A 101 -2.15 -5.01 4.98
CA ASP A 101 -0.77 -5.42 5.22
C ASP A 101 0.19 -4.51 4.45
N PHE A 102 1.45 -4.47 4.87
CA PHE A 102 2.46 -3.58 4.32
C PHE A 102 3.54 -4.39 3.62
N CYS A 103 3.90 -3.99 2.40
CA CYS A 103 5.03 -4.57 1.69
C CYS A 103 6.01 -3.50 1.22
N LEU A 104 7.28 -3.88 1.12
CA LEU A 104 8.34 -3.00 0.65
C LEU A 104 8.48 -3.14 -0.87
N LEU A 105 8.44 -2.01 -1.56
CA LEU A 105 8.70 -1.92 -2.99
C LEU A 105 10.17 -1.57 -3.23
N ASN A 106 10.89 -2.47 -3.90
CA ASN A 106 12.20 -2.17 -4.46
C ASN A 106 12.06 -1.86 -5.97
N PRO A 107 12.20 -0.59 -6.40
CA PRO A 107 11.97 -0.22 -7.80
C PRO A 107 13.01 -0.78 -8.78
N ASP A 108 14.15 -1.25 -8.28
CA ASP A 108 15.21 -1.87 -9.08
C ASP A 108 15.00 -3.39 -9.25
N GLU A 109 14.02 -3.96 -8.56
CA GLU A 109 13.67 -5.37 -8.65
C GLU A 109 12.81 -5.64 -9.90
N ASN A 110 13.16 -6.68 -10.65
CA ASN A 110 12.45 -7.07 -11.87
C ASN A 110 11.47 -8.21 -11.59
N ASP A 111 10.56 -7.97 -10.66
CA ASP A 111 9.51 -8.91 -10.27
C ASP A 111 8.12 -8.46 -10.74
N GLY A 112 7.15 -9.37 -10.59
CA GLY A 112 5.77 -9.11 -11.01
C GLY A 112 5.10 -7.98 -10.23
N LEU A 113 5.43 -7.82 -8.94
CA LEU A 113 4.87 -6.79 -8.08
C LEU A 113 5.36 -5.40 -8.50
N THR A 114 6.66 -5.22 -8.68
CA THR A 114 7.26 -3.96 -9.11
C THR A 114 6.78 -3.56 -10.50
N HIS A 115 6.72 -4.51 -11.44
CA HIS A 115 6.18 -4.26 -12.77
C HIS A 115 4.71 -3.82 -12.68
N PHE A 116 3.87 -4.53 -11.93
CA PHE A 116 2.46 -4.18 -11.77
C PHE A 116 2.28 -2.79 -11.16
N LEU A 117 2.94 -2.51 -10.04
CA LEU A 117 2.84 -1.25 -9.34
C LEU A 117 3.27 -0.06 -10.20
N THR A 118 4.36 -0.20 -10.95
CA THR A 118 4.94 0.92 -11.72
C THR A 118 4.29 1.14 -13.09
N GLN A 119 3.69 0.10 -13.71
CA GLN A 119 3.15 0.18 -15.07
C GLN A 119 1.62 0.15 -15.13
N HIS A 120 0.95 -0.43 -14.13
CA HIS A 120 -0.49 -0.70 -14.18
C HIS A 120 -1.27 -0.05 -13.03
N THR A 121 -0.61 0.67 -12.12
CA THR A 121 -1.26 1.38 -11.02
C THR A 121 -0.74 2.81 -10.89
N SER A 122 -1.34 3.59 -10.00
CA SER A 122 -0.85 4.91 -9.61
C SER A 122 -0.67 4.97 -8.10
N ALA A 123 0.42 5.59 -7.67
CA ALA A 123 0.67 5.82 -6.25
C ALA A 123 -0.40 6.79 -5.70
N PHE A 124 -1.05 6.43 -4.59
CA PHE A 124 -1.97 7.34 -3.90
C PHE A 124 -1.20 8.42 -3.14
N TYR A 125 0.02 8.10 -2.70
CA TYR A 125 0.97 9.03 -2.13
C TYR A 125 2.24 9.03 -2.97
N GLN A 126 2.69 10.21 -3.37
CA GLN A 126 4.02 10.40 -3.93
C GLN A 126 4.61 11.67 -3.34
N ARG A 127 5.78 11.51 -2.71
CA ARG A 127 6.55 12.65 -2.20
C ARG A 127 6.93 13.52 -3.39
N ARG A 128 6.46 14.77 -3.36
CA ARG A 128 6.88 15.77 -4.34
C ARG A 128 8.35 16.06 -4.12
N LEU A 129 9.18 15.79 -5.13
CA LEU A 129 10.51 16.38 -5.21
C LEU A 129 10.30 17.91 -5.16
N GLY A 130 11.07 18.60 -4.32
CA GLY A 130 10.89 20.04 -4.06
C GLY A 130 10.82 20.86 -5.36
N GLY A 131 10.24 22.06 -5.29
CA GLY A 131 9.90 22.92 -6.44
C GLY A 131 11.02 23.23 -7.46
N TRP A 132 12.25 22.75 -7.23
CA TRP A 132 13.35 22.76 -8.20
C TRP A 132 13.00 22.07 -9.53
N LEU A 133 12.20 20.99 -9.54
CA LEU A 133 11.78 20.34 -10.80
C LEU A 133 10.70 21.12 -11.58
N ARG A 134 9.99 22.06 -10.96
CA ARG A 134 8.98 22.86 -11.68
C ARG A 134 9.60 23.79 -12.73
N ASN A 135 10.89 24.12 -12.58
CA ASN A 135 11.61 24.97 -13.52
C ASN A 135 12.46 24.18 -14.53
N ALA A 136 12.58 22.86 -14.35
CA ALA A 136 13.46 22.00 -15.14
C ALA A 136 12.75 21.23 -16.26
N ILE A 137 11.42 21.20 -16.26
CA ILE A 137 10.62 20.56 -17.31
C ILE A 137 9.92 21.66 -18.11
N PRO A 138 10.30 21.93 -19.38
CA PRO A 138 9.52 22.80 -20.24
C PRO A 138 8.14 22.15 -20.43
N VAL A 139 7.10 22.84 -19.99
CA VAL A 139 5.73 22.47 -20.31
C VAL A 139 5.55 22.72 -21.81
N THR A 140 5.56 21.66 -22.62
CA THR A 140 5.05 21.75 -23.99
C THR A 140 3.53 21.81 -23.90
N GLU A 141 2.98 23.02 -23.95
CA GLU A 141 1.56 23.22 -24.26
C GLU A 141 1.33 22.77 -25.71
N THR A 142 0.66 21.62 -25.86
CA THR A 142 0.11 21.23 -27.16
C THR A 142 -1.16 22.05 -27.38
N GLN A 143 -1.18 22.84 -28.46
CA GLN A 143 -2.34 23.58 -28.95
C GLN A 143 -3.44 22.64 -29.45
#